data_AF-F4H0N8-F1
#
_entry.id   AF-F4H0N8-F1
#
_cell.length_a   1.000
_cell.length_b   1.000
_cell.length_c   1.000
_cell.angle_alpha   90.00
_cell.angle_beta   90.00
_cell.angle_gamma   90.00
#
_symmetry.space_group_name_H-M   'P 1'
#
loop_
_entity.id
_entity.type
_entity.pdbx_description
1 polymer ?
#
loop_
_entity_poly.entity_id
_entity_poly.type
_entity_poly.pdbx_seq_one_letter_code
_entity_poly.pdbx_strand_id
1 'polypeptide(L)' 'MTQASPTVDLDDPRTLIEFSVLLANGRLAGRKFASREDAEAWADPAQGDQVVEYNLVCECAV' A
#
# COMPACT_ATOMS: atom_id res chain seq x y z
N MET A 1 -11.50 6.40 15.73
CA MET A 1 -12.13 5.57 14.67
C MET A 1 -11.18 4.41 14.46
N THR A 2 -11.50 3.22 14.98
CA THR A 2 -10.65 2.04 14.84
C THR A 2 -10.97 1.42 13.48
N GLN A 3 -10.04 1.50 12.53
CA GLN A 3 -10.18 0.84 11.24
C GLN A 3 -10.06 -0.67 11.48
N ALA A 4 -11.09 -1.43 11.09
CA ALA A 4 -11.02 -2.88 11.07
C ALA A 4 -10.12 -3.30 9.90
N SER A 5 -9.09 -4.11 10.15
CA SER A 5 -8.28 -4.69 9.07
C SER A 5 -9.19 -5.56 8.18
N PRO A 6 -9.25 -5.30 6.87
CA PRO A 6 -10.04 -6.13 5.98
C PRO A 6 -9.44 -7.54 5.94
N THR A 7 -10.26 -8.55 6.15
CA THR A 7 -9.91 -9.92 5.73
C THR A 7 -9.79 -9.90 4.21
N VAL A 8 -8.63 -10.31 3.67
CA VAL A 8 -8.44 -10.42 2.22
C VAL A 8 -9.32 -11.56 1.72
N ASP A 9 -10.38 -11.21 1.01
CA ASP A 9 -11.23 -12.14 0.29
C ASP A 9 -10.70 -12.22 -1.16
N LEU A 10 -10.04 -13.33 -1.47
CA LEU A 10 -9.42 -13.51 -2.78
C LEU A 10 -10.45 -13.55 -3.93
N ASP A 11 -11.73 -13.79 -3.61
CA ASP A 11 -12.83 -13.81 -4.59
C ASP A 11 -13.54 -12.44 -4.72
N ASP A 12 -13.31 -11.50 -3.79
CA ASP A 12 -13.81 -10.12 -3.89
C ASP A 12 -12.69 -9.17 -4.34
N PRO A 13 -12.69 -8.72 -5.62
CA PRO A 13 -11.64 -7.87 -6.16
C PRO A 13 -11.50 -6.55 -5.40
N ARG A 14 -12.52 -6.08 -4.68
CA ARG A 14 -12.45 -4.84 -3.90
C ARG A 14 -11.56 -4.97 -2.67
N THR A 15 -11.28 -6.19 -2.23
CA THR A 15 -10.45 -6.47 -1.05
C THR A 15 -9.00 -6.80 -1.39
N LEU A 16 -8.67 -6.93 -2.67
CA LEU A 16 -7.32 -7.18 -3.18
C LEU A 16 -6.46 -5.91 -3.13
N ILE A 17 -6.18 -5.42 -1.91
CA ILE A 17 -5.42 -4.19 -1.66
C ILE A 17 -3.97 -4.54 -1.33
N GLU A 18 -3.03 -3.85 -1.99
CA GLU A 18 -1.61 -3.82 -1.62
C GLU A 18 -1.23 -2.44 -1.04
N PHE A 19 -0.21 -2.45 -0.19
CA PHE A 19 0.37 -1.26 0.43
C PHE A 19 1.76 -0.98 -0.13
N SER A 20 2.05 0.27 -0.44
CA SER A 20 3.39 0.74 -0.79
C SER A 20 3.63 2.16 -0.26
N VAL A 21 4.81 2.69 -0.53
CA VAL A 21 5.19 4.05 -0.15
C VAL A 21 5.54 4.83 -1.41
N LEU A 22 4.79 5.90 -1.65
CA LEU A 22 5.10 6.92 -2.65
C LEU A 22 6.19 7.83 -2.07
N LEU A 23 7.38 7.77 -2.65
CA LEU A 23 8.50 8.60 -2.25
C LEU A 23 8.30 10.04 -2.73
N ALA A 24 8.99 10.97 -2.07
CA ALA A 24 8.96 12.39 -2.44
C ALA A 24 9.33 12.68 -3.92
N ASN A 25 10.06 11.78 -4.58
CA ASN A 25 10.42 11.87 -5.99
C ASN A 25 9.34 11.36 -6.95
N GLY A 26 8.15 10.99 -6.44
CA GLY A 26 7.02 10.49 -7.22
C GLY A 26 7.12 9.02 -7.63
N ARG A 27 8.13 8.28 -7.15
CA ARG A 27 8.25 6.83 -7.42
C ARG A 27 7.72 6.02 -6.24
N LEU A 28 7.18 4.84 -6.53
CA LEU A 28 6.90 3.85 -5.50
C LEU A 28 8.21 3.23 -4.98
N ALA A 29 8.21 2.87 -3.69
CA ALA A 29 9.29 2.12 -3.08
C ALA A 29 9.50 0.79 -3.83
N GLY A 30 10.75 0.42 -4.09
CA GLY A 30 11.11 -0.81 -4.81
C GLY A 30 10.96 -2.10 -3.99
N ARG A 31 10.01 -2.14 -3.06
CA ARG A 31 9.75 -3.28 -2.16
C ARG A 31 8.25 -3.42 -1.91
N LYS A 32 7.83 -4.63 -1.54
CA LYS A 32 6.48 -4.92 -1.06
C LYS A 32 6.42 -4.84 0.46
N PHE A 33 5.23 -4.55 0.98
CA PHE A 33 4.91 -4.52 2.41
C PHE A 33 3.81 -5.54 2.70
N ALA A 34 3.84 -6.19 3.86
CA ALA A 34 2.84 -7.20 4.23
C ALA A 34 1.57 -6.56 4.81
N SER A 35 1.68 -5.34 5.36
CA SER A 35 0.57 -4.58 5.92
C SER A 35 0.77 -3.08 5.75
N ARG A 36 -0.28 -2.33 6.07
CA ARG A 36 -0.23 -0.87 6.16
C ARG A 36 0.75 -0.42 7.24
N GLU A 37 0.71 -1.06 8.40
CA GLU A 37 1.57 -0.74 9.54
C GLU A 37 3.05 -0.93 9.19
N ASP A 38 3.38 -1.97 8.41
CA ASP A 38 4.75 -2.20 7.92
C ASP A 38 5.22 -1.09 6.97
N ALA A 39 4.32 -0.59 6.11
CA ALA A 39 4.61 0.52 5.22
C ALA A 39 4.77 1.85 5.99
N GLU A 40 3.91 2.10 6.98
CA GLU A 40 3.95 3.28 7.85
C GLU A 40 5.22 3.30 8.72
N ALA A 41 5.67 2.16 9.23
CA ALA A 41 6.90 2.04 10.00
C ALA A 41 8.17 2.29 9.15
N TRP A 42 8.08 2.09 7.84
CA TRP A 42 9.20 2.29 6.92
C TRP A 42 9.24 3.69 6.29
N ALA A 43 8.08 4.29 6.01
CA ALA A 43 7.98 5.60 5.38
C ALA A 43 8.62 6.71 6.23
N ASP A 44 9.19 7.72 5.59
CA ASP A 44 9.61 8.97 6.26
C ASP A 44 8.73 10.15 5.81
N PRO A 45 7.63 10.43 6.53
CA PRO A 45 6.73 11.54 6.20
C PRO A 45 7.43 12.91 6.22
N ALA A 46 8.50 13.07 7.00
CA ALA A 46 9.25 14.34 7.06
C ALA A 46 10.01 14.63 5.76
N GLN A 47 10.35 13.58 5.01
CA GLN A 47 10.94 13.71 3.67
C GLN A 47 9.89 13.81 2.56
N GLY A 48 8.60 13.66 2.88
CA GLY A 48 7.50 13.75 1.91
C GLY A 48 6.99 12.40 1.42
N ASP A 49 7.41 11.30 2.05
CA ASP A 49 6.90 9.97 1.74
C ASP A 49 5.44 9.82 2.18
N GLN A 50 4.66 9.07 1.40
CA GLN A 50 3.24 8.82 1.64
C GLN A 50 2.93 7.34 1.51
N VAL A 51 2.30 6.76 2.52
CA VAL A 51 1.74 5.40 2.40
C VAL A 51 0.53 5.46 1.47
N VAL A 52 0.53 4.59 0.47
CA VAL A 52 -0.53 4.47 -0.52
C VAL A 52 -1.08 3.07 -0.55
N GLU A 53 -2.36 2.98 -0.88
CA GLU A 53 -3.12 1.75 -1.02
C GLU A 53 -3.57 1.66 -2.48
N TYR A 54 -3.32 0.52 -3.14
CA TYR A 54 -3.79 0.30 -4.50
C TYR A 54 -4.37 -1.08 -4.67
N ASN A 55 -5.32 -1.19 -5.58
CA ASN A 55 -5.97 -2.46 -5.88
C ASN A 55 -5.13 -3.24 -6.89
N LEU A 56 -4.84 -4.51 -6.59
CA LEU A 56 -4.11 -5.42 -7.48
C LEU A 56 -4.79 -5.62 -8.83
N VAL A 57 -6.12 -5.47 -8.93
CA VAL A 57 -6.82 -5.57 -10.22
C VAL A 57 -6.44 -4.46 -11.20
N CYS A 58 -5.89 -3.36 -10.71
CA CYS A 58 -5.41 -2.25 -11.54
C CYS A 58 -3.95 -2.43 -11.98
N GLU A 59 -3.27 -3.51 -11.58
CA GLU A 59 -1.90 -3.80 -11.99
C GLU A 59 -1.87 -4.18 -13.48
N CYS A 60 -1.17 -3.38 -14.29
CA CYS A 60 -0.88 -3.74 -15.67
C CYS A 60 0.31 -4.70 -15.69
N ALA A 61 0.18 -5.87 -16.31
CA ALA A 61 1.35 -6.68 -16.67
C ALA A 61 2.17 -5.91 -17.71
N VAL A 62 3.36 -5.46 -17.32
CA VAL A 62 4.32 -4.74 -18.17
C VAL A 62 5.37 -5.69 -18.73
#